data_AF-A0A7C4Y5D7-F1
#
_entry.id   AF-A0A7C4Y5D7-F1
#
_cell.length_a   1.000
_cell.length_b   1.000
_cell.length_c   1.000
_cell.angle_alpha   90.00
_cell.angle_beta   90.00
_cell.angle_gamma   90.00
#
_symmetry.space_group_name_H-M   'P 1'
#
loop_
_entity.id
_entity.type
_entity.pdbx_description
1 polymer ?
#
loop_
_entity_poly.entity_id
_entity_poly.type
_entity_poly.pdbx_seq_one_letter_code
_entity_poly.pdbx_strand_id
1 'polypeptide(L)'
;MITILFAFLIDIYNPDFEKAKLLYPPFGKVIEGKGYIPSIDFKKCEEIYLKNDDGKNPFIPLFLGELKRIKKEPFDNYYIESISRIKNLQEALIIDLVFIRGLNFKWSDMVKEKMNDLYEINNIKADFYISKIYEKKAIEERLSGNIKTSLYLISSSIDAAPMRREIALEGIKFTFGKQWKQCIHYFLKYIYSFKFINNSVFLIYNTFCFLITFILLIVFSFLLFSLYNGIFITGRAFSIKTRLKEFWIPGIFYSIVVFLPWKIFIPLFFLFSIIFLSRKRRIVIGVLFILIGLFSGYRFSLNKFLKDENNINILNSFYDPVNNLFESERKENYIQWLKGCALLKIEECQIAREVFKDLLIRMREKEKILNNIGVSFYIEGNYDSALYYFLETEKRNFPQKEYVYFNIAKTYAKLLDFPNSTKYFSKIEKLKGKKYEIYDFTPEEKEVYIKIFKFFDILNFHFLFSTGIGILLILFSIFFKKEFTYQVCSVCKSPALLPEKLDEDNIVCEKCFEKISFSQSKSLRKRVMRTISLKSKIRRKMAYIILNLFLPGSVHINNRFIFNGIFYIFIYNIFLMNLLGNFYNFSNTAYVNIHGSLFFILFIALYYILLIFSTGRIVEYGS
;
A
#
# COMPACT_ATOMS: atom_id res chain seq x y z
N MET A 1 43.84 11.05 -20.49
CA MET A 1 43.48 9.97 -19.54
C MET A 1 42.21 9.33 -20.07
N ILE A 2 42.34 8.20 -20.76
CA ILE A 2 41.25 7.54 -21.50
C ILE A 2 40.58 6.57 -20.53
N THR A 3 39.42 6.93 -20.03
CA THR A 3 38.65 6.09 -19.11
C THR A 3 38.10 4.88 -19.86
N ILE A 4 38.42 3.70 -19.34
CA ILE A 4 37.94 2.38 -19.78
C ILE A 4 36.40 2.41 -19.71
N LEU A 5 35.75 2.26 -20.87
CA LEU A 5 34.29 2.34 -21.05
C LEU A 5 33.71 0.92 -21.19
N PHE A 6 32.89 0.51 -20.23
CA PHE A 6 32.03 -0.66 -20.34
C PHE A 6 30.86 -0.35 -21.28
N ALA A 7 30.44 -1.37 -22.03
CA ALA A 7 29.52 -1.20 -23.14
C ALA A 7 28.06 -1.06 -22.71
N PHE A 8 27.39 -0.04 -23.23
CA PHE A 8 26.09 0.41 -22.72
C PHE A 8 24.90 -0.39 -23.28
N LEU A 9 25.06 -1.03 -24.45
CA LEU A 9 23.96 -1.63 -25.23
C LEU A 9 24.15 -3.11 -25.60
N ILE A 10 25.22 -3.80 -25.14
CA ILE A 10 25.56 -5.17 -25.60
C ILE A 10 24.43 -6.18 -25.42
N ASP A 11 23.65 -6.02 -24.35
CA ASP A 11 22.70 -7.04 -23.92
C ASP A 11 21.30 -6.88 -24.55
N ILE A 12 21.10 -5.92 -25.47
CA ILE A 12 19.78 -5.61 -26.05
C ILE A 12 19.84 -5.77 -27.57
N TYR A 13 19.29 -6.88 -28.09
CA TYR A 13 19.22 -7.11 -29.53
C TYR A 13 18.01 -6.40 -30.15
N ASN A 14 18.26 -5.53 -31.13
CA ASN A 14 17.22 -5.00 -32.01
C ASN A 14 17.69 -5.03 -33.46
N PRO A 15 16.94 -5.65 -34.39
CA PRO A 15 17.41 -5.87 -35.76
C PRO A 15 17.62 -4.56 -36.53
N ASP A 16 16.83 -3.52 -36.26
CA ASP A 16 16.97 -2.23 -36.96
C ASP A 16 18.12 -1.41 -36.38
N PHE A 17 18.43 -1.56 -35.09
CA PHE A 17 19.64 -1.01 -34.48
C PHE A 17 20.90 -1.69 -35.05
N GLU A 18 20.89 -3.03 -35.15
CA GLU A 18 22.00 -3.79 -35.72
C GLU A 18 22.25 -3.44 -37.19
N LYS A 19 21.20 -3.28 -38.00
CA LYS A 19 21.34 -2.79 -39.38
C LYS A 19 22.00 -1.41 -39.42
N ALA A 20 21.53 -0.46 -38.61
CA ALA A 20 22.11 0.89 -38.56
C ALA A 20 23.58 0.86 -38.11
N LYS A 21 23.92 0.00 -37.15
CA LYS A 21 25.30 -0.21 -36.68
C LYS A 21 26.23 -0.72 -37.80
N LEU A 22 25.74 -1.65 -38.61
CA LEU A 22 26.51 -2.28 -39.70
C LEU A 22 26.72 -1.37 -40.91
N LEU A 23 25.91 -0.31 -41.09
CA LEU A 23 26.12 0.67 -42.16
C LEU A 23 27.49 1.35 -42.07
N TYR A 24 27.91 1.72 -40.85
CA TYR A 24 29.25 2.26 -40.60
C TYR A 24 29.81 1.71 -39.27
N PRO A 25 30.41 0.49 -39.29
CA PRO A 25 30.82 -0.23 -38.08
C PRO A 25 31.71 0.53 -37.09
N PRO A 26 32.69 1.37 -37.53
CA PRO A 26 33.49 2.16 -36.60
C PRO A 26 32.64 3.12 -35.76
N PHE A 27 31.65 3.77 -36.36
CA PHE A 27 30.76 4.70 -35.68
C PHE A 27 29.72 3.96 -34.85
N GLY A 28 29.22 2.83 -35.33
CA GLY A 28 28.44 1.89 -34.53
C GLY A 28 29.10 1.51 -33.20
N LYS A 29 30.41 1.22 -33.21
CA LYS A 29 31.17 0.98 -31.98
C LYS A 29 31.26 2.22 -31.08
N VAL A 30 31.34 3.42 -31.64
CA VAL A 30 31.32 4.69 -30.86
C VAL A 30 29.99 4.82 -30.12
N ILE A 31 28.87 4.56 -30.81
CA ILE A 31 27.52 4.58 -30.20
C ILE A 31 27.39 3.54 -29.08
N GLU A 32 27.93 2.32 -29.26
CA GLU A 32 27.99 1.31 -28.18
C GLU A 32 28.95 1.66 -27.03
N GLY A 33 29.88 2.60 -27.27
CA GLY A 33 30.87 3.06 -26.31
C GLY A 33 32.20 2.34 -26.31
N LYS A 34 32.45 1.57 -27.36
CA LYS A 34 33.69 0.82 -27.58
C LYS A 34 34.58 1.43 -28.67
N GLY A 35 34.10 2.48 -29.34
CA GLY A 35 34.75 3.08 -30.49
C GLY A 35 35.62 4.29 -30.15
N TYR A 36 36.53 4.62 -31.05
CA TYR A 36 37.44 5.75 -30.93
C TYR A 36 37.03 6.87 -31.91
N ILE A 37 36.58 8.01 -31.39
CA ILE A 37 36.02 9.11 -32.21
C ILE A 37 36.99 9.62 -33.28
N PRO A 38 38.31 9.80 -33.03
CA PRO A 38 39.23 10.27 -34.05
C PRO A 38 39.43 9.32 -35.25
N SER A 39 38.95 8.08 -35.17
CA SER A 39 39.00 7.12 -36.28
C SER A 39 37.83 7.24 -37.27
N ILE A 40 36.90 8.17 -37.04
CA ILE A 40 35.67 8.31 -37.83
C ILE A 40 35.86 9.34 -38.94
N ASP A 41 35.64 8.92 -40.19
CA ASP A 41 35.43 9.84 -41.31
C ASP A 41 34.00 10.37 -41.27
N PHE A 42 33.82 11.53 -40.65
CA PHE A 42 32.51 12.15 -40.43
C PHE A 42 31.74 12.39 -41.73
N LYS A 43 32.41 12.77 -42.83
CA LYS A 43 31.73 13.08 -44.09
C LYS A 43 31.20 11.80 -44.73
N LYS A 44 32.04 10.77 -44.82
CA LYS A 44 31.66 9.46 -45.35
C LYS A 44 30.58 8.79 -44.49
N CYS A 45 30.69 8.92 -43.17
CA CYS A 45 29.69 8.42 -42.23
C CYS A 45 28.32 9.07 -42.48
N GLU A 46 28.28 10.40 -42.61
CA GLU A 46 27.06 11.15 -42.89
C GLU A 46 26.41 10.73 -44.22
N GLU A 47 27.20 10.66 -45.29
CA GLU A 47 26.73 10.25 -46.62
C GLU A 47 26.12 8.83 -46.62
N ILE A 48 26.74 7.90 -45.89
CA ILE A 48 26.27 6.51 -45.79
C ILE A 48 24.93 6.44 -45.06
N TYR A 49 24.76 7.16 -43.95
CA TYR A 49 23.49 7.15 -43.22
C TYR A 49 22.36 7.84 -44.00
N LEU A 50 22.64 8.99 -44.63
CA LEU A 50 21.64 9.69 -45.45
C LEU A 50 21.20 8.86 -46.67
N LYS A 51 22.12 8.15 -47.33
CA LYS A 51 21.81 7.31 -48.49
C LYS A 51 20.94 6.10 -48.13
N ASN A 52 21.06 5.60 -46.90
CA ASN A 52 20.36 4.40 -46.44
C ASN A 52 19.14 4.72 -45.55
N ASP A 53 18.78 6.00 -45.37
CA ASP A 53 17.59 6.36 -44.62
C ASP A 53 16.32 6.01 -45.42
N ASP A 54 15.59 5.01 -44.95
CA ASP A 54 14.34 4.54 -45.55
C ASP A 54 13.09 5.23 -44.98
N GLY A 55 13.28 6.21 -44.08
CA GLY A 55 12.20 6.90 -43.40
C GLY A 55 11.54 6.09 -42.28
N LYS A 56 11.94 4.84 -42.07
CA LYS A 56 11.26 3.89 -41.17
C LYS A 56 12.10 3.49 -39.97
N ASN A 57 13.41 3.38 -40.14
CA ASN A 57 14.32 3.00 -39.06
C ASN A 57 14.58 4.22 -38.14
N PRO A 58 14.26 4.15 -36.83
CA PRO A 58 14.45 5.28 -35.92
C PRO A 58 15.92 5.50 -35.54
N PHE A 59 16.79 4.51 -35.76
CA PHE A 59 18.20 4.58 -35.39
C PHE A 59 19.06 5.32 -36.43
N ILE A 60 18.63 5.39 -37.70
CA ILE A 60 19.35 6.17 -38.72
C ILE A 60 19.39 7.67 -38.37
N PRO A 61 18.24 8.34 -38.11
CA PRO A 61 18.27 9.72 -37.65
C PRO A 61 18.91 9.86 -36.27
N LEU A 62 18.83 8.87 -35.37
CA LEU A 62 19.60 8.90 -34.11
C LEU A 62 21.11 9.01 -34.36
N PHE A 63 21.65 8.17 -35.25
CA PHE A 63 23.08 8.14 -35.56
C PHE A 63 23.52 9.43 -36.27
N LEU A 64 22.70 9.96 -37.18
CA LEU A 64 22.93 11.27 -37.79
C LEU A 64 22.93 12.39 -36.74
N GLY A 65 21.98 12.38 -35.81
CA GLY A 65 21.92 13.33 -34.69
C GLY A 65 23.15 13.26 -33.79
N GLU A 66 23.60 12.06 -33.41
CA GLU A 66 24.83 11.88 -32.63
C GLU A 66 26.08 12.34 -33.40
N LEU A 67 26.14 12.08 -34.71
CA LEU A 67 27.24 12.55 -35.56
C LEU A 67 27.31 14.08 -35.58
N LYS A 68 26.16 14.73 -35.81
CA LYS A 68 26.03 16.20 -35.79
C LYS A 68 26.36 16.78 -34.42
N ARG A 69 25.91 16.14 -33.34
CA ARG A 69 26.24 16.54 -31.96
C ARG A 69 27.75 16.49 -31.70
N ILE A 70 28.43 15.42 -32.11
CA ILE A 70 29.89 15.30 -31.95
C ILE A 70 30.62 16.38 -32.75
N LYS A 71 30.11 16.74 -33.93
CA LYS A 71 30.62 17.85 -34.76
C LYS A 71 30.25 19.24 -34.23
N LYS A 72 29.40 19.34 -33.19
CA LYS A 72 28.81 20.59 -32.66
C LYS A 72 27.96 21.34 -33.70
N GLU A 73 27.31 20.61 -34.60
CA GLU A 73 26.35 21.13 -35.58
C GLU A 73 24.91 20.99 -35.05
N PRO A 74 23.90 21.69 -35.62
CA PRO A 74 22.50 21.52 -35.26
C PRO A 74 22.03 20.07 -35.46
N PHE A 75 21.46 19.46 -34.41
CA PHE A 75 21.07 18.04 -34.42
C PHE A 75 19.63 17.77 -33.96
N ASP A 76 18.94 18.75 -33.38
CA ASP A 76 17.62 18.59 -32.74
C ASP A 76 16.57 17.95 -33.66
N ASN A 77 16.54 18.34 -34.95
CA ASN A 77 15.59 17.79 -35.92
C ASN A 77 15.75 16.28 -36.09
N TYR A 78 16.99 15.78 -36.08
CA TYR A 78 17.27 14.34 -36.19
C TYR A 78 16.81 13.57 -34.96
N TYR A 79 16.91 14.16 -33.76
CA TYR A 79 16.39 13.53 -32.55
C TYR A 79 14.86 13.51 -32.51
N ILE A 80 14.20 14.61 -32.89
CA ILE A 80 12.73 14.65 -33.04
C ILE A 80 12.28 13.57 -34.03
N GLU A 81 12.94 13.50 -35.16
CA GLU A 81 12.65 12.52 -36.20
C GLU A 81 12.86 11.08 -35.70
N SER A 82 13.96 10.80 -35.00
CA SER A 82 14.22 9.51 -34.38
C SER A 82 13.10 9.10 -33.41
N ILE A 83 12.69 10.00 -32.52
CA ILE A 83 11.62 9.75 -31.54
C ILE A 83 10.27 9.50 -32.24
N SER A 84 9.96 10.28 -33.29
CA SER A 84 8.72 10.14 -34.04
C SER A 84 8.57 8.78 -34.72
N ARG A 85 9.71 8.16 -35.11
CA ARG A 85 9.77 6.88 -35.82
C ARG A 85 9.76 5.65 -34.90
N ILE A 86 9.76 5.83 -33.57
CA ILE A 86 9.68 4.75 -32.58
C ILE A 86 8.34 4.02 -32.70
N LYS A 87 8.39 2.69 -32.85
CA LYS A 87 7.22 1.81 -32.99
C LYS A 87 7.01 0.88 -31.80
N ASN A 88 8.06 0.55 -31.07
CA ASN A 88 7.99 -0.39 -29.96
C ASN A 88 8.87 0.04 -28.78
N LEU A 89 8.63 -0.61 -27.64
CA LEU A 89 9.30 -0.29 -26.37
C LEU A 89 10.80 -0.62 -26.37
N GLN A 90 11.24 -1.62 -27.14
CA GLN A 90 12.67 -1.95 -27.30
C GLN A 90 13.42 -0.84 -28.05
N GLU A 91 12.85 -0.31 -29.13
CA GLU A 91 13.40 0.85 -29.85
C GLU A 91 13.51 2.07 -28.95
N ALA A 92 12.44 2.36 -28.20
CA ALA A 92 12.41 3.46 -27.25
C ALA A 92 13.50 3.32 -26.18
N LEU A 93 13.64 2.13 -25.58
CA LEU A 93 14.64 1.84 -24.58
C LEU A 93 16.07 2.08 -25.10
N ILE A 94 16.40 1.58 -26.30
CA ILE A 94 17.75 1.76 -26.86
C ILE A 94 18.05 3.24 -27.09
N ILE A 95 17.11 3.98 -27.68
CA ILE A 95 17.25 5.42 -27.94
C ILE A 95 17.39 6.19 -26.62
N ASP A 96 16.58 5.85 -25.61
CA ASP A 96 16.63 6.47 -24.29
C ASP A 96 18.00 6.26 -23.63
N LEU A 97 18.53 5.03 -23.64
CA LEU A 97 19.85 4.72 -23.10
C LEU A 97 20.98 5.49 -23.81
N VAL A 98 20.87 5.67 -25.14
CA VAL A 98 21.83 6.49 -25.91
C VAL A 98 21.77 7.96 -25.44
N PHE A 99 20.58 8.52 -25.26
CA PHE A 99 20.42 9.90 -24.78
C PHE A 99 20.89 10.09 -23.34
N ILE A 100 20.54 9.18 -22.43
CA ILE A 100 20.99 9.20 -21.03
C ILE A 100 22.51 9.20 -20.97
N ARG A 101 23.16 8.34 -21.76
CA ARG A 101 24.61 8.27 -21.83
C ARG A 101 25.24 9.54 -22.41
N GLY A 102 24.59 10.16 -23.39
CA GLY A 102 24.98 11.46 -23.92
C GLY A 102 24.71 12.64 -22.97
N LEU A 103 24.15 12.39 -21.77
CA LEU A 103 23.63 13.39 -20.82
C LEU A 103 22.53 14.30 -21.41
N ASN A 104 21.83 13.80 -22.43
CA ASN A 104 20.79 14.48 -23.19
C ASN A 104 19.41 14.25 -22.56
N PHE A 105 19.25 14.59 -21.27
CA PHE A 105 18.03 14.27 -20.50
C PHE A 105 16.74 14.85 -21.08
N LYS A 106 16.79 16.02 -21.75
CA LYS A 106 15.64 16.61 -22.45
C LYS A 106 15.03 15.64 -23.48
N TRP A 107 15.89 14.98 -24.26
CA TRP A 107 15.45 14.06 -25.31
C TRP A 107 15.03 12.72 -24.74
N SER A 108 15.68 12.28 -23.66
CA SER A 108 15.26 11.13 -22.86
C SER A 108 13.85 11.31 -22.28
N ASP A 109 13.51 12.48 -21.76
CA ASP A 109 12.17 12.77 -21.26
C ASP A 109 11.10 12.66 -22.38
N MET A 110 11.39 13.12 -23.59
CA MET A 110 10.50 12.95 -24.75
C MET A 110 10.35 11.48 -25.18
N VAL A 111 11.42 10.69 -25.09
CA VAL A 111 11.34 9.24 -25.35
C VAL A 111 10.47 8.56 -24.30
N LYS A 112 10.55 8.96 -23.03
CA LYS A 112 9.68 8.43 -21.97
C LYS A 112 8.21 8.76 -22.18
N GLU A 113 7.89 9.96 -22.66
CA GLU A 113 6.52 10.29 -23.08
C GLU A 113 6.04 9.33 -24.16
N LYS A 114 6.88 9.08 -25.18
CA LYS A 114 6.57 8.10 -26.22
C LYS A 114 6.44 6.67 -25.68
N MET A 115 7.25 6.28 -24.69
CA MET A 115 7.13 4.99 -24.00
C MET A 115 5.80 4.88 -23.25
N ASN A 116 5.34 5.95 -22.60
CA ASN A 116 4.04 5.98 -21.93
C ASN A 116 2.89 5.78 -22.93
N ASP A 117 2.93 6.45 -24.09
CA ASP A 117 1.96 6.22 -25.16
C ASP A 117 1.94 4.74 -25.59
N LEU A 118 3.13 4.14 -25.76
CA LEU A 118 3.26 2.74 -26.12
C LEU A 118 2.77 1.79 -25.00
N TYR A 119 2.98 2.14 -23.73
CA TYR A 119 2.42 1.39 -22.60
C TYR A 119 0.90 1.43 -22.61
N GLU A 120 0.29 2.61 -22.84
CA GLU A 120 -1.17 2.77 -22.92
C GLU A 120 -1.78 2.01 -24.10
N ILE A 121 -1.20 2.16 -25.30
CA ILE A 121 -1.67 1.48 -26.53
C ILE A 121 -1.65 -0.04 -26.35
N ASN A 122 -0.61 -0.56 -25.69
CA ASN A 122 -0.45 -2.00 -25.47
C ASN A 122 -1.11 -2.50 -24.17
N ASN A 123 -1.77 -1.62 -23.41
CA ASN A 123 -2.35 -1.92 -22.10
C ASN A 123 -1.35 -2.57 -21.11
N ILE A 124 -0.10 -2.10 -21.16
CA ILE A 124 0.99 -2.55 -20.29
C ILE A 124 1.05 -1.63 -19.08
N LYS A 125 0.68 -2.14 -17.90
CA LYS A 125 0.77 -1.37 -16.64
C LYS A 125 2.21 -1.28 -16.09
N ALA A 126 3.09 -2.17 -16.53
CA ALA A 126 4.45 -2.30 -16.02
C ALA A 126 5.33 -3.15 -16.95
N ASP A 127 6.59 -2.76 -17.10
CA ASP A 127 7.60 -3.48 -17.86
C ASP A 127 8.85 -3.76 -17.00
N PHE A 128 8.91 -4.99 -16.50
CA PHE A 128 9.99 -5.45 -15.62
C PHE A 128 11.32 -5.60 -16.36
N TYR A 129 11.29 -5.94 -17.65
CA TYR A 129 12.50 -6.10 -18.44
C TYR A 129 13.22 -4.75 -18.58
N ILE A 130 12.46 -3.74 -19.02
CA ILE A 130 12.94 -2.36 -19.15
C ILE A 130 13.41 -1.82 -17.79
N SER A 131 12.61 -2.03 -16.73
CA SER A 131 12.99 -1.63 -15.37
C SER A 131 14.33 -2.25 -14.93
N LYS A 132 14.51 -3.56 -15.11
CA LYS A 132 15.73 -4.28 -14.71
C LYS A 132 16.96 -3.82 -15.49
N ILE A 133 16.80 -3.50 -16.78
CA ILE A 133 17.88 -2.92 -17.59
C ILE A 133 18.29 -1.55 -17.03
N TYR A 134 17.34 -0.65 -16.76
CA TYR A 134 17.65 0.65 -16.18
C TYR A 134 18.33 0.52 -14.81
N GLU A 135 17.88 -0.40 -13.97
CA GLU A 135 18.48 -0.66 -12.67
C GLU A 135 19.93 -1.16 -12.79
N LYS A 136 20.18 -2.16 -13.64
CA LYS A 136 21.53 -2.67 -13.91
C LYS A 136 22.46 -1.54 -14.35
N LYS A 137 22.00 -0.72 -15.30
CA LYS A 137 22.75 0.45 -15.78
C LYS A 137 22.95 1.51 -14.69
N ALA A 138 21.96 1.72 -13.83
CA ALA A 138 22.09 2.64 -12.71
C ALA A 138 23.19 2.22 -11.72
N ILE A 139 23.30 0.92 -11.47
CA ILE A 139 24.34 0.33 -10.60
C ILE A 139 25.72 0.48 -11.27
N GLU A 140 25.84 0.18 -12.57
CA GLU A 140 27.08 0.36 -13.34
C GLU A 140 27.55 1.82 -13.29
N GLU A 141 26.66 2.78 -13.58
CA GLU A 141 26.96 4.22 -13.53
C GLU A 141 27.35 4.66 -12.11
N ARG A 142 26.70 4.11 -11.08
CA ARG A 142 27.06 4.37 -9.68
C ARG A 142 28.49 3.92 -9.37
N LEU A 143 28.85 2.70 -9.76
CA LEU A 143 30.19 2.16 -9.54
C LEU A 143 31.25 2.97 -10.29
N SER A 144 30.90 3.56 -11.43
CA SER A 144 31.77 4.45 -12.20
C SER A 144 31.87 5.89 -11.66
N GLY A 145 31.06 6.25 -10.65
CA GLY A 145 31.04 7.59 -10.05
C GLY A 145 30.08 8.59 -10.73
N ASN A 146 29.32 8.19 -11.75
CA ASN A 146 28.33 9.02 -12.43
C ASN A 146 26.99 9.06 -11.67
N ILE A 147 27.01 9.78 -10.55
CA ILE A 147 25.90 9.92 -9.62
C ILE A 147 24.61 10.44 -10.29
N LYS A 148 24.71 11.46 -11.14
CA LYS A 148 23.55 12.09 -11.79
C LYS A 148 22.83 11.13 -12.74
N THR A 149 23.60 10.44 -13.58
CA THR A 149 23.10 9.44 -14.53
C THR A 149 22.48 8.25 -13.81
N SER A 150 23.14 7.78 -12.75
CA SER A 150 22.62 6.70 -11.90
C SER A 150 21.24 7.03 -11.31
N LEU A 151 21.07 8.22 -10.72
CA LEU A 151 19.77 8.67 -10.19
C LEU A 151 18.69 8.77 -11.27
N TYR A 152 19.04 9.29 -12.45
CA TYR A 152 18.12 9.39 -13.56
C TYR A 152 17.63 7.99 -14.00
N LEU A 153 18.54 7.03 -14.11
CA LEU A 153 18.25 5.63 -14.42
C LEU A 153 17.41 4.95 -13.33
N ILE A 154 17.66 5.22 -12.05
CA ILE A 154 16.81 4.76 -10.94
C ILE A 154 15.38 5.28 -11.11
N SER A 155 15.22 6.55 -11.48
CA SER A 155 13.89 7.12 -11.75
C SER A 155 13.21 6.41 -12.93
N SER A 156 13.90 6.25 -14.07
CA SER A 156 13.39 5.53 -15.24
C SER A 156 12.97 4.10 -14.90
N SER A 157 13.77 3.43 -14.06
CA SER A 157 13.52 2.06 -13.61
C SER A 157 12.25 1.95 -12.75
N ILE A 158 11.99 2.94 -11.89
CA ILE A 158 10.75 3.03 -11.11
C ILE A 158 9.56 3.35 -12.00
N ASP A 159 9.72 4.24 -12.98
CA ASP A 159 8.63 4.62 -13.88
C ASP A 159 8.19 3.45 -14.77
N ALA A 160 9.13 2.64 -15.26
CA ALA A 160 8.85 1.41 -16.00
C ALA A 160 8.20 0.31 -15.14
N ALA A 161 8.52 0.26 -13.84
CA ALA A 161 7.98 -0.73 -12.91
C ALA A 161 7.66 -0.13 -11.52
N PRO A 162 6.55 0.62 -11.38
CA PRO A 162 6.25 1.38 -10.16
C PRO A 162 6.09 0.54 -8.87
N MET A 163 5.84 -0.75 -9.02
CA MET A 163 5.71 -1.74 -7.94
C MET A 163 7.04 -2.16 -7.31
N ARG A 164 8.18 -1.97 -7.98
CA ARG A 164 9.49 -2.42 -7.52
C ARG A 164 10.07 -1.49 -6.46
N ARG A 165 9.61 -1.68 -5.21
CA ARG A 165 9.94 -0.85 -4.03
C ARG A 165 11.42 -0.72 -3.75
N GLU A 166 12.16 -1.80 -4.00
CA GLU A 166 13.59 -1.91 -3.71
C GLU A 166 14.37 -0.80 -4.41
N ILE A 167 13.96 -0.46 -5.63
CA ILE A 167 14.57 0.59 -6.45
C ILE A 167 14.29 1.97 -5.84
N ALA A 168 13.06 2.22 -5.39
CA ALA A 168 12.71 3.46 -4.69
C ALA A 168 13.47 3.59 -3.36
N LEU A 169 13.67 2.48 -2.62
CA LEU A 169 14.51 2.46 -1.42
C LEU A 169 15.97 2.76 -1.74
N GLU A 170 16.53 2.23 -2.82
CA GLU A 170 17.89 2.60 -3.27
C GLU A 170 17.98 4.09 -3.62
N GLY A 171 16.98 4.66 -4.30
CA GLY A 171 16.88 6.10 -4.55
C GLY A 171 16.85 6.93 -3.26
N ILE A 172 16.10 6.50 -2.25
CA ILE A 172 16.06 7.13 -0.92
C ILE A 172 17.43 7.05 -0.24
N LYS A 173 18.02 5.85 -0.12
CA LYS A 173 19.34 5.65 0.50
C LYS A 173 20.39 6.56 -0.12
N PHE A 174 20.32 6.74 -1.44
CA PHE A 174 21.27 7.53 -2.19
C PHE A 174 21.13 9.05 -1.98
N THR A 175 19.90 9.53 -1.87
CA THR A 175 19.58 10.97 -1.76
C THR A 175 19.48 11.45 -0.31
N PHE A 176 19.37 10.53 0.65
CA PHE A 176 19.25 10.83 2.06
C PHE A 176 20.45 11.64 2.58
N GLY A 177 20.17 12.75 3.27
CA GLY A 177 21.19 13.66 3.81
C GLY A 177 21.92 14.53 2.79
N LYS A 178 21.75 14.30 1.48
CA LYS A 178 22.41 15.07 0.41
C LYS A 178 21.44 15.94 -0.40
N GLN A 179 20.29 15.37 -0.81
CA GLN A 179 19.34 16.02 -1.72
C GLN A 179 17.90 15.78 -1.28
N TRP A 180 17.44 16.56 -0.30
CA TRP A 180 16.16 16.34 0.38
C TRP A 180 14.94 16.33 -0.57
N LYS A 181 14.93 17.18 -1.60
CA LYS A 181 13.85 17.20 -2.60
C LYS A 181 13.72 15.87 -3.35
N GLN A 182 14.85 15.28 -3.75
CA GLN A 182 14.85 13.99 -4.45
C GLN A 182 14.57 12.84 -3.50
N CYS A 183 15.05 12.93 -2.26
CA CYS A 183 14.69 11.97 -1.20
C CYS A 183 13.18 11.94 -0.97
N ILE A 184 12.52 13.10 -0.91
CA ILE A 184 11.05 13.17 -0.82
C ILE A 184 10.41 12.59 -2.08
N HIS A 185 10.93 12.87 -3.28
CA HIS A 185 10.42 12.30 -4.52
C HIS A 185 10.45 10.76 -4.50
N TYR A 186 11.59 10.15 -4.17
CA TYR A 186 11.69 8.70 -4.07
C TYR A 186 10.88 8.12 -2.90
N PHE A 187 10.74 8.86 -1.80
CA PHE A 187 9.85 8.47 -0.71
C PHE A 187 8.39 8.48 -1.13
N LEU A 188 7.94 9.48 -1.90
CA LEU A 188 6.61 9.50 -2.49
C LEU A 188 6.44 8.36 -3.49
N LYS A 189 7.43 8.09 -4.36
CA LYS A 189 7.41 6.93 -5.27
C LYS A 189 7.36 5.60 -4.51
N TYR A 190 8.06 5.49 -3.38
CA TYR A 190 7.96 4.36 -2.46
C TYR A 190 6.55 4.26 -1.86
N ILE A 191 5.93 5.37 -1.43
CA ILE A 191 4.53 5.39 -0.97
C ILE A 191 3.56 5.00 -2.10
N TYR A 192 3.75 5.53 -3.31
CA TYR A 192 2.95 5.19 -4.48
C TYR A 192 3.13 3.74 -4.90
N SER A 193 4.32 3.16 -4.70
CA SER A 193 4.52 1.74 -4.89
C SER A 193 3.53 0.96 -4.03
N PHE A 194 3.08 1.44 -2.84
CA PHE A 194 2.02 0.78 -2.06
C PHE A 194 0.67 0.66 -2.78
N LYS A 195 0.38 1.48 -3.80
CA LYS A 195 -0.78 1.23 -4.67
C LYS A 195 -0.60 -0.03 -5.52
N PHE A 196 0.64 -0.38 -5.84
CA PHE A 196 1.05 -1.50 -6.68
C PHE A 196 1.68 -2.68 -5.89
N ILE A 197 1.90 -2.51 -4.60
CA ILE A 197 2.33 -3.55 -3.67
C ILE A 197 1.22 -4.60 -3.55
N ASN A 198 1.62 -5.85 -3.81
CA ASN A 198 1.02 -7.10 -3.33
C ASN A 198 0.03 -6.95 -2.18
N ASN A 199 -1.24 -7.15 -2.51
CA ASN A 199 -2.40 -7.20 -1.62
C ASN A 199 -3.02 -5.84 -1.25
N SER A 200 -3.73 -5.23 -2.22
CA SER A 200 -5.00 -4.55 -1.92
C SER A 200 -5.83 -5.31 -0.87
N VAL A 201 -5.82 -6.64 -0.91
CA VAL A 201 -6.40 -7.58 0.07
C VAL A 201 -5.83 -7.41 1.50
N PHE A 202 -4.53 -7.11 1.62
CA PHE A 202 -3.78 -6.96 2.87
C PHE A 202 -3.87 -5.53 3.37
N LEU A 203 -3.88 -4.55 2.46
CA LEU A 203 -4.28 -3.19 2.76
C LEU A 203 -5.71 -3.17 3.30
N ILE A 204 -6.64 -3.87 2.65
CA ILE A 204 -8.03 -4.04 3.10
C ILE A 204 -8.05 -4.78 4.46
N TYR A 205 -7.29 -5.86 4.62
CA TYR A 205 -7.16 -6.59 5.88
C TYR A 205 -6.68 -5.68 7.02
N ASN A 206 -5.58 -4.95 6.81
CA ASN A 206 -5.01 -4.02 7.78
C ASN A 206 -5.92 -2.83 8.04
N THR A 207 -6.65 -2.37 7.02
CA THR A 207 -7.68 -1.33 7.17
C THR A 207 -8.82 -1.85 8.05
N PHE A 208 -9.28 -3.09 7.87
CA PHE A 208 -10.28 -3.69 8.77
C PHE A 208 -9.72 -3.87 10.18
N CYS A 209 -8.46 -4.28 10.34
CA CYS A 209 -7.80 -4.32 11.66
C CYS A 209 -7.78 -2.95 12.32
N PHE A 210 -7.41 -1.91 11.56
CA PHE A 210 -7.40 -0.53 12.00
C PHE A 210 -8.81 -0.06 12.39
N LEU A 211 -9.83 -0.34 11.58
CA LEU A 211 -11.21 0.06 11.86
C LEU A 211 -11.77 -0.66 13.10
N ILE A 212 -11.52 -1.95 13.26
CA ILE A 212 -11.96 -2.72 14.43
C ILE A 212 -11.33 -2.15 15.71
N THR A 213 -10.01 -1.98 15.71
CA THR A 213 -9.28 -1.42 16.87
C THR A 213 -9.73 0.01 17.17
N PHE A 214 -9.89 0.84 16.14
CA PHE A 214 -10.37 2.21 16.27
C PHE A 214 -11.77 2.29 16.91
N ILE A 215 -12.71 1.49 16.41
CA ILE A 215 -14.08 1.47 16.93
C ILE A 215 -14.11 0.92 18.36
N LEU A 216 -13.31 -0.12 18.66
CA LEU A 216 -13.17 -0.62 20.02
C LEU A 216 -12.68 0.47 20.97
N LEU A 217 -11.67 1.26 20.59
CA LEU A 217 -11.17 2.37 21.42
C LEU A 217 -12.26 3.44 21.66
N ILE A 218 -13.11 3.72 20.67
CA ILE A 218 -14.28 4.61 20.85
C ILE A 218 -15.27 4.02 21.85
N VAL A 219 -15.58 2.73 21.75
CA VAL A 219 -16.47 2.03 22.70
C VAL A 219 -15.88 2.06 24.11
N PHE A 220 -14.59 1.73 24.26
CA PHE A 220 -13.88 1.80 25.53
C PHE A 220 -13.88 3.21 26.12
N SER A 221 -13.78 4.26 25.30
CA SER A 221 -13.88 5.65 25.73
C SER A 221 -15.22 5.97 26.40
N PHE A 222 -16.33 5.49 25.83
CA PHE A 222 -17.64 5.65 26.47
C PHE A 222 -17.76 4.85 27.77
N LEU A 223 -17.30 3.60 27.77
CA LEU A 223 -17.37 2.72 28.94
C LEU A 223 -16.52 3.26 30.10
N LEU A 224 -15.30 3.69 29.83
CA LEU A 224 -14.35 4.19 30.82
C LEU A 224 -14.84 5.48 31.48
N PHE A 225 -15.42 6.41 30.70
CA PHE A 225 -16.03 7.60 31.27
C PHE A 225 -17.31 7.28 32.06
N SER A 226 -18.11 6.32 31.58
CA SER A 226 -19.30 5.86 32.31
C SER A 226 -18.94 5.23 33.64
N LEU A 227 -17.89 4.40 33.66
CA LEU A 227 -17.34 3.79 34.86
C LEU A 227 -16.86 4.84 35.86
N TYR A 228 -16.11 5.84 35.41
CA TYR A 228 -15.67 6.96 36.25
C TYR A 228 -16.86 7.64 36.93
N ASN A 229 -17.92 7.95 36.18
CA ASN A 229 -19.13 8.53 36.75
C ASN A 229 -19.87 7.55 37.67
N GLY A 230 -19.97 6.28 37.29
CA GLY A 230 -20.61 5.23 38.06
C GLY A 230 -19.96 5.06 39.42
N ILE A 231 -18.62 4.92 39.47
CA ILE A 231 -17.84 4.84 40.72
C ILE A 231 -18.07 6.10 41.58
N PHE A 232 -18.11 7.28 40.98
CA PHE A 232 -18.34 8.51 41.73
C PHE A 232 -19.77 8.59 42.30
N ILE A 233 -20.78 8.16 41.54
CA ILE A 233 -22.19 8.15 41.95
C ILE A 233 -22.43 7.10 43.04
N THR A 234 -21.96 5.86 42.85
CA THR A 234 -22.10 4.78 43.84
C THR A 234 -21.29 5.08 45.09
N GLY A 235 -20.05 5.57 44.92
CA GLY A 235 -19.19 6.15 45.95
C GLY A 235 -19.97 7.05 46.90
N ARG A 236 -20.68 8.00 46.30
CA ARG A 236 -21.47 8.97 47.03
C ARG A 236 -22.73 8.39 47.67
N ALA A 237 -23.47 7.54 46.94
CA ALA A 237 -24.67 6.89 47.45
C ALA A 237 -24.38 6.05 48.70
N PHE A 238 -23.25 5.36 48.69
CA PHE A 238 -22.78 4.57 49.82
C PHE A 238 -22.37 5.43 51.00
N SER A 239 -21.66 6.54 50.75
CA SER A 239 -21.24 7.46 51.82
C SER A 239 -22.42 8.05 52.60
N ILE A 240 -23.52 8.37 51.89
CA ILE A 240 -24.77 8.86 52.50
C ILE A 240 -25.39 7.77 53.39
N LYS A 241 -25.42 6.51 52.92
CA LYS A 241 -26.08 5.41 53.64
C LYS A 241 -25.28 4.84 54.82
N THR A 242 -23.95 4.85 54.74
CA THR A 242 -23.09 4.06 55.66
C THR A 242 -22.16 4.91 56.52
N ARG A 243 -22.15 6.25 56.37
CA ARG A 243 -21.19 7.18 56.99
C ARG A 243 -19.70 6.89 56.70
N LEU A 244 -19.38 5.87 55.92
CA LEU A 244 -18.01 5.58 55.47
C LEU A 244 -17.53 6.61 54.47
N LYS A 245 -16.24 6.95 54.52
CA LYS A 245 -15.62 7.92 53.60
C LYS A 245 -15.71 7.41 52.16
N GLU A 246 -15.91 8.32 51.21
CA GLU A 246 -16.04 8.06 49.75
C GLU A 246 -14.88 7.22 49.16
N PHE A 247 -13.73 7.14 49.84
CA PHE A 247 -12.53 6.44 49.40
C PHE A 247 -12.62 4.91 49.44
N TRP A 248 -13.55 4.32 50.21
CA TRP A 248 -13.68 2.87 50.33
C TRP A 248 -14.18 2.20 49.05
N ILE A 249 -15.02 2.88 48.25
CA ILE A 249 -15.57 2.31 47.02
C ILE A 249 -14.52 2.15 45.92
N PRO A 250 -13.68 3.16 45.60
CA PRO A 250 -12.52 2.95 44.73
C PRO A 250 -11.59 1.85 45.24
N GLY A 251 -11.41 1.74 46.56
CA GLY A 251 -10.63 0.65 47.19
C GLY A 251 -11.23 -0.74 46.94
N ILE A 252 -12.54 -0.91 47.15
CA ILE A 252 -13.25 -2.17 46.85
C ILE A 252 -13.21 -2.47 45.35
N PHE A 253 -13.41 -1.46 44.50
CA PHE A 253 -13.30 -1.63 43.05
C PHE A 253 -11.89 -2.06 42.63
N TYR A 254 -10.86 -1.49 43.26
CA TYR A 254 -9.46 -1.90 43.06
C TYR A 254 -9.21 -3.32 43.56
N SER A 255 -9.74 -3.71 44.73
CA SER A 255 -9.66 -5.09 45.22
C SER A 255 -10.34 -6.06 44.25
N ILE A 256 -11.50 -5.71 43.70
CA ILE A 256 -12.19 -6.49 42.67
C ILE A 256 -11.31 -6.63 41.42
N VAL A 257 -10.63 -5.57 40.97
CA VAL A 257 -9.70 -5.62 39.82
C VAL A 257 -8.52 -6.57 40.08
N VAL A 258 -7.95 -6.54 41.28
CA VAL A 258 -6.75 -7.31 41.63
C VAL A 258 -7.06 -8.79 41.89
N PHE A 259 -8.19 -9.09 42.54
CA PHE A 259 -8.48 -10.43 43.04
C PHE A 259 -9.45 -11.25 42.16
N LEU A 260 -10.22 -10.64 41.26
CA LEU A 260 -11.05 -11.41 40.33
C LEU A 260 -10.26 -11.83 39.07
N PRO A 261 -10.48 -13.06 38.59
CA PRO A 261 -10.00 -13.46 37.26
C PRO A 261 -10.50 -12.48 36.20
N TRP A 262 -9.62 -12.10 35.28
CA TRP A 262 -9.91 -11.09 34.25
C TRP A 262 -11.15 -11.46 33.39
N LYS A 263 -11.38 -12.77 33.20
CA LYS A 263 -12.55 -13.31 32.49
C LYS A 263 -13.89 -12.99 33.15
N ILE A 264 -13.93 -12.81 34.47
CA ILE A 264 -15.14 -12.45 35.23
C ILE A 264 -15.20 -10.93 35.43
N PHE A 265 -14.04 -10.31 35.66
CA PHE A 265 -13.94 -8.87 35.86
C PHE A 265 -14.42 -8.08 34.63
N ILE A 266 -13.97 -8.43 33.43
CA ILE A 266 -14.29 -7.69 32.19
C ILE A 266 -15.81 -7.64 31.91
N PRO A 267 -16.58 -8.75 31.98
CA PRO A 267 -18.03 -8.72 31.84
C PRO A 267 -18.73 -7.87 32.91
N LEU A 268 -18.33 -7.98 34.18
CA LEU A 268 -18.91 -7.19 35.27
C LEU A 268 -18.63 -5.69 35.08
N PHE A 269 -17.40 -5.34 34.69
CA PHE A 269 -16.99 -3.98 34.34
C PHE A 269 -17.86 -3.42 33.20
N PHE A 270 -18.06 -4.21 32.15
CA PHE A 270 -18.85 -3.84 30.99
C PHE A 270 -20.32 -3.61 31.37
N LEU A 271 -20.93 -4.55 32.09
CA LEU A 271 -22.31 -4.45 32.58
C LEU A 271 -22.51 -3.24 33.50
N PHE A 272 -21.61 -3.03 34.46
CA PHE A 272 -21.66 -1.87 35.36
C PHE A 272 -21.60 -0.56 34.57
N SER A 273 -20.68 -0.46 33.60
CA SER A 273 -20.52 0.73 32.77
C SER A 273 -21.76 1.02 31.91
N ILE A 274 -22.46 0.00 31.43
CA ILE A 274 -23.68 0.14 30.60
C ILE A 274 -24.84 0.78 31.37
N ILE A 275 -24.99 0.46 32.65
CA ILE A 275 -26.09 0.96 33.49
C ILE A 275 -26.05 2.50 33.57
N PHE A 276 -24.84 3.09 33.68
CA PHE A 276 -24.66 4.55 33.80
C PHE A 276 -24.60 5.30 32.46
N LEU A 277 -24.67 4.60 31.32
CA LEU A 277 -24.72 5.24 30.01
C LEU A 277 -26.12 5.76 29.69
N SER A 278 -26.21 6.98 29.15
CA SER A 278 -27.47 7.52 28.62
C SER A 278 -28.04 6.64 27.50
N ARG A 279 -29.35 6.66 27.27
CA ARG A 279 -30.01 5.85 26.22
C ARG A 279 -29.39 6.07 24.84
N LYS A 280 -29.14 7.33 24.46
CA LYS A 280 -28.51 7.68 23.19
C LYS A 280 -27.13 7.03 23.02
N ARG A 281 -26.29 7.07 24.07
CA ARG A 281 -24.94 6.47 24.03
C ARG A 281 -24.97 4.95 23.97
N ARG A 282 -25.92 4.29 24.65
CA ARG A 282 -26.09 2.83 24.55
C ARG A 282 -26.46 2.40 23.13
N ILE A 283 -27.35 3.14 22.46
CA ILE A 283 -27.69 2.89 21.04
C ILE A 283 -26.45 3.07 20.16
N VAL A 284 -25.69 4.15 20.33
CA VAL A 284 -24.45 4.38 19.58
C VAL A 284 -23.47 3.22 19.77
N ILE A 285 -23.21 2.78 21.00
CA ILE A 285 -22.33 1.64 21.28
C ILE A 285 -22.88 0.35 20.64
N GLY A 286 -24.19 0.12 20.68
CA GLY A 286 -24.83 -1.01 20.01
C GLY A 286 -24.57 -1.03 18.50
N VAL A 287 -24.71 0.12 17.83
CA VAL A 287 -24.39 0.27 16.40
C VAL A 287 -22.90 0.04 16.14
N LEU A 288 -22.01 0.56 16.99
CA LEU A 288 -20.56 0.35 16.87
C LEU A 288 -20.19 -1.14 17.01
N PHE A 289 -20.84 -1.90 17.89
CA PHE A 289 -20.65 -3.34 18.01
C PHE A 289 -21.12 -4.11 16.77
N ILE A 290 -22.22 -3.70 16.14
CA ILE A 290 -22.66 -4.29 14.86
C ILE A 290 -21.61 -4.05 13.76
N LEU A 291 -21.06 -2.82 13.68
CA LEU A 291 -19.98 -2.50 12.74
C LEU A 291 -18.71 -3.31 13.01
N ILE A 292 -18.31 -3.47 14.28
CA ILE A 292 -17.20 -4.35 14.66
C ILE A 292 -17.45 -5.77 14.16
N GLY A 293 -18.67 -6.28 14.31
CA GLY A 293 -19.03 -7.61 13.81
C GLY A 293 -18.89 -7.74 12.32
N LEU A 294 -19.47 -6.81 11.55
CA LEU A 294 -19.34 -6.78 10.09
C LEU A 294 -17.86 -6.78 9.65
N PHE A 295 -17.04 -5.88 10.21
CA PHE A 295 -15.63 -5.81 9.87
C PHE A 295 -14.85 -7.06 10.31
N SER A 296 -15.21 -7.66 11.45
CA SER A 296 -14.58 -8.90 11.94
C SER A 296 -14.94 -10.10 11.06
N GLY A 297 -16.18 -10.18 10.56
CA GLY A 297 -16.62 -11.16 9.58
C GLY A 297 -15.79 -11.09 8.30
N TYR A 298 -15.71 -9.90 7.70
CA TYR A 298 -14.89 -9.66 6.51
C TYR A 298 -13.40 -9.96 6.74
N ARG A 299 -12.85 -9.49 7.87
CA ARG A 299 -11.45 -9.75 8.25
C ARG A 299 -11.19 -11.25 8.34
N PHE A 300 -12.08 -12.03 8.94
CA PHE A 300 -11.90 -13.48 9.09
C PHE A 300 -11.89 -14.20 7.75
N SER A 301 -12.81 -13.86 6.85
CA SER A 301 -12.84 -14.37 5.48
C SER A 301 -11.53 -14.06 4.74
N LEU A 302 -11.06 -12.82 4.84
CA LEU A 302 -9.77 -12.39 4.31
C LEU A 302 -8.60 -13.15 4.96
N ASN A 303 -8.65 -13.38 6.27
CA ASN A 303 -7.61 -14.11 6.99
C ASN A 303 -7.52 -15.56 6.52
N LYS A 304 -8.66 -16.23 6.26
CA LYS A 304 -8.69 -17.59 5.74
C LYS A 304 -8.08 -17.66 4.34
N PHE A 305 -8.40 -16.68 3.50
CA PHE A 305 -7.81 -16.53 2.18
C PHE A 305 -6.30 -16.24 2.25
N LEU A 306 -5.87 -15.36 3.15
CA LEU A 306 -4.45 -14.99 3.36
C LEU A 306 -3.65 -16.04 4.16
N LYS A 307 -4.28 -17.04 4.78
CA LYS A 307 -3.55 -18.16 5.42
C LYS A 307 -3.19 -19.26 4.42
N ASP A 308 -3.82 -19.23 3.26
CA ASP A 308 -3.50 -20.14 2.16
C ASP A 308 -2.32 -19.56 1.39
N GLU A 309 -1.13 -20.15 1.61
CA GLU A 309 0.10 -19.76 0.92
C GLU A 309 -0.07 -19.76 -0.60
N ASN A 310 -0.91 -20.63 -1.16
CA ASN A 310 -1.15 -20.69 -2.60
C ASN A 310 -1.87 -19.44 -3.10
N ASN A 311 -2.89 -18.97 -2.37
CA ASN A 311 -3.60 -17.74 -2.72
C ASN A 311 -2.71 -16.50 -2.59
N ILE A 312 -1.82 -16.47 -1.58
CA ILE A 312 -0.82 -15.40 -1.44
C ILE A 312 0.16 -15.43 -2.61
N ASN A 313 0.67 -16.61 -2.97
CA ASN A 313 1.65 -16.77 -4.04
C ASN A 313 1.04 -16.43 -5.41
N ILE A 314 -0.21 -16.82 -5.66
CA ILE A 314 -0.97 -16.42 -6.84
C ILE A 314 -1.08 -14.89 -6.91
N LEU A 315 -1.52 -14.24 -5.84
CA LEU A 315 -1.60 -12.78 -5.79
C LEU A 315 -0.23 -12.13 -6.02
N ASN A 316 0.82 -12.64 -5.39
CA ASN A 316 2.17 -12.14 -5.55
C ASN A 316 2.70 -12.28 -6.98
N SER A 317 2.34 -13.36 -7.67
CA SER A 317 2.75 -13.63 -9.04
C SER A 317 2.09 -12.73 -10.10
N PHE A 318 0.95 -12.10 -9.79
CA PHE A 318 0.36 -11.10 -10.69
C PHE A 318 1.19 -9.80 -10.76
N TYR A 319 1.86 -9.42 -9.67
CA TYR A 319 2.51 -8.11 -9.53
C TYR A 319 4.04 -8.16 -9.44
N ASP A 320 4.65 -9.31 -9.14
CA ASP A 320 6.09 -9.52 -9.29
C ASP A 320 6.38 -11.01 -9.55
N PRO A 321 6.12 -11.50 -10.77
CA PRO A 321 6.32 -12.90 -11.11
C PRO A 321 7.79 -13.33 -11.21
N VAL A 322 8.73 -12.38 -11.18
CA VAL A 322 10.17 -12.62 -11.43
C VAL A 322 10.97 -12.69 -10.12
N ASN A 323 10.71 -11.81 -9.14
CA ASN A 323 11.55 -11.71 -7.94
C ASN A 323 10.99 -12.40 -6.69
N ASN A 324 9.73 -12.86 -6.70
CA ASN A 324 9.24 -13.67 -5.58
C ASN A 324 9.95 -15.02 -5.60
N LEU A 325 11.00 -15.16 -4.79
CA LEU A 325 11.74 -16.38 -4.55
C LEU A 325 10.77 -17.49 -4.11
N PHE A 326 10.47 -18.41 -5.04
CA PHE A 326 9.67 -19.60 -4.81
C PHE A 326 10.53 -20.66 -4.10
N GLU A 327 10.87 -20.43 -2.83
CA GLU A 327 11.68 -21.38 -2.03
C GLU A 327 10.89 -22.64 -1.63
N SER A 328 9.56 -22.62 -1.67
CA SER A 328 8.76 -23.80 -1.29
C SER A 328 8.39 -24.66 -2.51
N GLU A 329 8.82 -25.93 -2.48
CA GLU A 329 8.53 -27.01 -3.45
C GLU A 329 7.05 -27.36 -3.66
N ARG A 330 6.09 -26.55 -3.18
CA ARG A 330 4.65 -26.76 -3.43
C ARG A 330 4.26 -26.18 -4.80
N LYS A 331 4.50 -27.04 -5.78
CA LYS A 331 4.29 -26.93 -7.22
C LYS A 331 2.80 -26.88 -7.61
N GLU A 332 2.09 -25.78 -7.35
CA GLU A 332 0.85 -25.55 -8.08
C GLU A 332 1.18 -25.20 -9.54
N ASN A 333 0.66 -26.00 -10.46
CA ASN A 333 0.87 -25.89 -11.90
C ASN A 333 0.61 -24.47 -12.44
N TYR A 334 -0.37 -23.77 -11.87
CA TYR A 334 -0.74 -22.43 -12.28
C TYR A 334 0.31 -21.36 -11.93
N ILE A 335 0.95 -21.46 -10.75
CA ILE A 335 1.98 -20.51 -10.32
C ILE A 335 3.24 -20.68 -11.19
N GLN A 336 3.64 -21.92 -11.44
CA GLN A 336 4.76 -22.22 -12.34
C GLN A 336 4.46 -21.75 -13.77
N TRP A 337 3.20 -21.83 -14.21
CA TRP A 337 2.79 -21.30 -15.51
C TRP A 337 3.02 -19.79 -15.62
N LEU A 338 2.57 -19.02 -14.62
CA LEU A 338 2.79 -17.57 -14.57
C LEU A 338 4.28 -17.21 -14.53
N LYS A 339 5.08 -17.96 -13.75
CA LYS A 339 6.53 -17.83 -13.72
C LYS A 339 7.13 -18.03 -15.11
N GLY A 340 6.76 -19.11 -15.81
CA GLY A 340 7.23 -19.38 -17.17
C GLY A 340 6.87 -18.24 -18.14
N CYS A 341 5.62 -17.74 -18.08
CA CYS A 341 5.18 -16.64 -18.94
C CYS A 341 5.93 -15.33 -18.63
N ALA A 342 6.19 -15.03 -17.36
CA ALA A 342 6.97 -13.86 -16.98
C ALA A 342 8.44 -13.96 -17.38
N LEU A 343 9.06 -15.13 -17.22
CA LEU A 343 10.42 -15.40 -17.68
C LEU A 343 10.55 -15.21 -19.20
N LEU A 344 9.53 -15.62 -19.99
CA LEU A 344 9.51 -15.33 -21.42
C LEU A 344 9.44 -13.84 -21.73
N LYS A 345 8.64 -13.08 -20.97
CA LYS A 345 8.52 -11.62 -21.15
C LYS A 345 9.82 -10.87 -20.82
N ILE A 346 10.69 -11.44 -19.99
CA ILE A 346 12.02 -10.88 -19.69
C ILE A 346 13.15 -11.58 -20.46
N GLU A 347 12.81 -12.37 -21.48
CA GLU A 347 13.74 -13.09 -22.37
C GLU A 347 14.69 -14.09 -21.67
N GLU A 348 14.37 -14.51 -20.45
CA GLU A 348 15.03 -15.60 -19.72
C GLU A 348 14.52 -16.96 -20.25
N CYS A 349 14.61 -17.15 -21.56
CA CYS A 349 13.96 -18.21 -22.33
C CYS A 349 14.38 -19.61 -21.91
N GLN A 350 15.65 -19.80 -21.53
CA GLN A 350 16.15 -21.08 -21.05
C GLN A 350 15.49 -21.52 -19.74
N ILE A 351 15.40 -20.62 -18.76
CA ILE A 351 14.76 -20.88 -17.46
C ILE A 351 13.25 -21.07 -17.67
N ALA A 352 12.63 -20.24 -18.52
CA ALA A 352 11.22 -20.37 -18.86
C ALA A 352 10.90 -21.76 -19.44
N ARG A 353 11.75 -22.26 -20.36
CA ARG A 353 11.59 -23.60 -20.95
C ARG A 353 11.68 -24.71 -19.92
N GLU A 354 12.60 -24.63 -18.97
CA GLU A 354 12.72 -25.64 -17.92
C GLU A 354 11.44 -25.70 -17.09
N VAL A 355 10.90 -24.54 -16.72
CA VAL A 355 9.62 -24.42 -16.03
C VAL A 355 8.47 -25.02 -16.87
N PHE A 356 8.39 -24.70 -18.16
CA PHE A 356 7.35 -25.23 -19.04
C PHE A 356 7.49 -26.73 -19.32
N LYS A 357 8.70 -27.26 -19.51
CA LYS A 357 8.94 -28.70 -19.70
C LYS A 357 8.50 -29.48 -18.47
N ASP A 358 8.77 -28.94 -17.29
CA ASP A 358 8.34 -29.51 -16.02
C ASP A 358 6.80 -29.49 -15.87
N LEU A 359 6.15 -28.40 -16.30
CA LEU A 359 4.69 -28.30 -16.35
C LEU A 359 4.03 -29.25 -17.35
N LEU A 360 4.68 -29.53 -18.48
CA LEU A 360 4.18 -30.42 -19.52
C LEU A 360 3.88 -31.83 -18.98
N ILE A 361 4.59 -32.24 -17.93
CA ILE A 361 4.43 -33.53 -17.25
C ILE A 361 3.16 -33.52 -16.38
N ARG A 362 2.80 -32.38 -15.78
CA ARG A 362 1.81 -32.28 -14.69
C ARG A 362 0.48 -31.64 -15.09
N MET A 363 0.45 -30.82 -16.14
CA MET A 363 -0.75 -30.13 -16.59
C MET A 363 -1.46 -30.89 -17.69
N ARG A 364 -2.80 -30.83 -17.68
CA ARG A 364 -3.64 -31.37 -18.75
C ARG A 364 -3.56 -30.53 -20.03
N GLU A 365 -3.32 -29.23 -19.90
CA GLU A 365 -3.35 -28.25 -20.98
C GLU A 365 -1.99 -28.18 -21.70
N LYS A 366 -1.52 -29.34 -22.19
CA LYS A 366 -0.18 -29.50 -22.77
C LYS A 366 0.04 -28.63 -24.00
N GLU A 367 -1.00 -28.38 -24.76
CA GLU A 367 -0.99 -27.53 -25.95
C GLU A 367 -0.61 -26.07 -25.64
N LYS A 368 -1.11 -25.50 -24.54
CA LYS A 368 -0.74 -24.13 -24.12
C LYS A 368 0.75 -24.05 -23.76
N ILE A 369 1.25 -25.07 -23.09
CA ILE A 369 2.66 -25.19 -22.66
C ILE A 369 3.56 -25.36 -23.88
N LEU A 370 3.21 -26.22 -24.83
CA LEU A 370 3.98 -26.43 -26.06
C LEU A 370 4.06 -25.13 -26.88
N ASN A 371 2.97 -24.36 -26.96
CA ASN A 371 3.01 -23.05 -27.60
C ASN A 371 4.04 -22.13 -26.93
N ASN A 372 4.02 -22.01 -25.61
CA ASN A 372 4.96 -21.12 -24.90
C ASN A 372 6.41 -21.63 -24.94
N ILE A 373 6.65 -22.94 -25.01
CA ILE A 373 7.98 -23.49 -25.34
C ILE A 373 8.39 -23.06 -26.76
N GLY A 374 7.49 -23.14 -27.75
CA GLY A 374 7.74 -22.65 -29.11
C GLY A 374 8.09 -21.15 -29.13
N VAL A 375 7.36 -20.33 -28.36
CA VAL A 375 7.64 -18.89 -28.22
C VAL A 375 9.05 -18.65 -27.66
N SER A 376 9.49 -19.43 -26.68
CA SER A 376 10.84 -19.28 -26.13
C SER A 376 11.95 -19.46 -27.18
N PHE A 377 11.81 -20.46 -28.06
CA PHE A 377 12.76 -20.71 -29.13
C PHE A 377 12.65 -19.64 -30.22
N TYR A 378 11.44 -19.14 -30.46
CA TYR A 378 11.20 -18.05 -31.39
C TYR A 378 11.91 -16.76 -30.97
N ILE A 379 11.83 -16.40 -29.69
CA ILE A 379 12.50 -15.23 -29.11
C ILE A 379 14.02 -15.34 -29.26
N GLU A 380 14.60 -16.51 -29.02
CA GLU A 380 16.03 -16.77 -29.19
C GLU A 380 16.49 -16.88 -30.66
N GLY A 381 15.58 -16.75 -31.62
CA GLY A 381 15.89 -16.86 -33.05
C GLY A 381 16.09 -18.29 -33.56
N ASN A 382 15.83 -19.31 -32.73
CA ASN A 382 15.85 -20.72 -33.14
C ASN A 382 14.51 -21.10 -33.77
N TYR A 383 14.29 -20.62 -35.00
CA TYR A 383 13.01 -20.71 -35.69
C TYR A 383 12.61 -22.14 -36.07
N ASP A 384 13.57 -23.03 -36.33
CA ASP A 384 13.29 -24.45 -36.62
C ASP A 384 12.69 -25.17 -35.40
N SER A 385 13.29 -24.95 -34.23
CA SER A 385 12.76 -25.51 -32.98
C SER A 385 11.43 -24.88 -32.61
N ALA A 386 11.30 -23.56 -32.79
CA ALA A 386 10.03 -22.85 -32.58
C ALA A 386 8.91 -23.45 -33.44
N LEU A 387 9.17 -23.63 -34.74
CA LEU A 387 8.22 -24.18 -35.69
C LEU A 387 7.81 -25.60 -35.32
N TYR A 388 8.77 -26.45 -34.91
CA TYR A 388 8.48 -27.80 -34.43
C TYR A 388 7.45 -27.79 -33.29
N TYR A 389 7.66 -26.99 -32.25
CA TYR A 389 6.76 -26.92 -31.09
C TYR A 389 5.39 -26.32 -31.44
N PHE A 390 5.34 -25.34 -32.34
CA PHE A 390 4.06 -24.78 -32.81
C PHE A 390 3.25 -25.79 -33.63
N LEU A 391 3.89 -26.54 -34.52
CA LEU A 391 3.23 -27.61 -35.30
C LEU A 391 2.77 -28.77 -34.41
N GLU A 392 3.56 -29.15 -33.41
CA GLU A 392 3.14 -30.12 -32.39
C GLU A 392 1.94 -29.62 -31.57
N THR A 393 1.83 -28.31 -31.38
CA THR A 393 0.65 -27.70 -30.76
C THR A 393 -0.57 -27.74 -31.67
N GLU A 394 -0.42 -27.44 -32.98
CA GLU A 394 -1.52 -27.47 -33.97
C GLU A 394 -2.17 -28.86 -34.07
N LYS A 395 -1.38 -29.93 -33.98
CA LYS A 395 -1.87 -31.32 -34.03
C LYS A 395 -2.81 -31.67 -32.87
N ARG A 396 -2.86 -30.86 -31.82
CA ARG A 396 -3.70 -31.11 -30.63
C ARG A 396 -5.05 -30.41 -30.75
N ASN A 397 -6.04 -30.92 -30.01
CA ASN A 397 -7.38 -30.35 -30.00
C ASN A 397 -7.44 -29.11 -29.10
N PHE A 398 -6.94 -27.98 -29.61
CA PHE A 398 -6.87 -26.71 -28.89
C PHE A 398 -8.01 -25.76 -29.28
N PRO A 399 -8.82 -25.25 -28.32
CA PRO A 399 -9.95 -24.36 -28.62
C PRO A 399 -9.55 -23.01 -29.26
N GLN A 400 -8.31 -22.55 -29.04
CA GLN A 400 -7.85 -21.24 -29.51
C GLN A 400 -6.74 -21.38 -30.56
N LYS A 401 -7.03 -22.10 -31.65
CA LYS A 401 -6.06 -22.38 -32.73
C LYS A 401 -5.49 -21.13 -33.39
N GLU A 402 -6.18 -20.00 -33.29
CA GLU A 402 -5.77 -18.70 -33.81
C GLU A 402 -4.36 -18.29 -33.37
N TYR A 403 -4.03 -18.45 -32.08
CA TYR A 403 -2.72 -18.10 -31.54
C TYR A 403 -1.61 -18.95 -32.13
N VAL A 404 -1.86 -20.25 -32.24
CA VAL A 404 -0.91 -21.22 -32.78
C VAL A 404 -0.71 -20.97 -34.27
N TYR A 405 -1.77 -20.73 -35.04
CA TYR A 405 -1.67 -20.39 -36.46
C TYR A 405 -0.90 -19.08 -36.68
N PHE A 406 -1.09 -18.08 -35.82
CA PHE A 406 -0.34 -16.82 -35.89
C PHE A 406 1.16 -17.06 -35.68
N ASN A 407 1.52 -17.81 -34.63
CA ASN A 407 2.90 -18.13 -34.33
C ASN A 407 3.55 -19.00 -35.43
N ILE A 408 2.83 -19.97 -36.01
CA ILE A 408 3.29 -20.75 -37.17
C ILE A 408 3.52 -19.83 -38.38
N ALA A 409 2.53 -18.99 -38.73
CA ALA A 409 2.61 -18.10 -39.89
C ALA A 409 3.79 -17.12 -39.79
N LYS A 410 4.01 -16.56 -38.60
CA LYS A 410 5.12 -15.66 -38.29
C LYS A 410 6.47 -16.38 -38.35
N THR A 411 6.53 -17.63 -37.90
CA THR A 411 7.76 -18.44 -37.93
C THR A 411 8.15 -18.82 -39.36
N TYR A 412 7.20 -19.26 -40.18
CA TYR A 412 7.44 -19.47 -41.62
C TYR A 412 7.89 -18.19 -42.33
N ALA A 413 7.31 -17.04 -41.99
CA ALA A 413 7.76 -15.76 -42.54
C ALA A 413 9.21 -15.43 -42.17
N LYS A 414 9.66 -15.78 -40.96
CA LYS A 414 11.07 -15.62 -40.54
C LYS A 414 12.02 -16.61 -41.23
N LEU A 415 11.54 -17.81 -41.53
CA LEU A 415 12.23 -18.82 -42.33
C LEU A 415 12.16 -18.54 -43.85
N LEU A 416 11.52 -17.44 -44.27
CA LEU A 416 11.31 -17.04 -45.67
C LEU A 416 10.45 -18.02 -46.49
N ASP A 417 9.67 -18.88 -45.83
CA ASP A 417 8.67 -19.76 -46.46
C ASP A 417 7.31 -19.04 -46.56
N PHE A 418 7.25 -18.12 -47.51
CA PHE A 418 6.05 -17.30 -47.75
C PHE A 418 4.81 -18.10 -48.18
N PRO A 419 4.91 -19.20 -48.97
CA PRO A 419 3.76 -20.04 -49.29
C PRO A 419 3.08 -20.63 -48.06
N ASN A 420 3.85 -21.21 -47.13
CA ASN A 420 3.29 -21.75 -45.89
C ASN A 420 2.83 -20.64 -44.95
N SER A 421 3.57 -19.54 -44.84
CA SER A 421 3.13 -18.38 -44.04
C SER A 421 1.75 -17.87 -44.48
N THR A 422 1.55 -17.67 -45.79
CA THR A 422 0.28 -17.19 -46.37
C THR A 422 -0.86 -18.17 -46.10
N LYS A 423 -0.61 -19.47 -46.25
CA LYS A 423 -1.57 -20.53 -45.91
C LYS A 423 -2.05 -20.42 -44.46
N TYR A 424 -1.16 -20.21 -43.50
CA TYR A 424 -1.54 -20.09 -42.09
C TYR A 424 -2.19 -18.73 -41.75
N PHE A 425 -1.76 -17.63 -42.37
CA PHE A 425 -2.46 -16.34 -42.21
C PHE A 425 -3.92 -16.40 -42.69
N SER A 426 -4.20 -17.09 -43.80
CA SER A 426 -5.57 -17.28 -44.30
C SER A 426 -6.47 -18.10 -43.36
N LYS A 427 -5.89 -18.98 -42.52
CA LYS A 427 -6.64 -19.71 -41.48
C LYS A 427 -7.05 -18.78 -40.33
N ILE A 428 -6.27 -17.75 -40.04
CA ILE A 428 -6.52 -16.79 -38.95
C ILE A 428 -7.62 -15.81 -39.35
N GLU A 429 -7.64 -15.33 -40.60
CA GLU A 429 -8.66 -14.37 -41.08
C GLU A 429 -10.11 -14.91 -40.96
N LYS A 430 -10.25 -16.24 -40.94
CA LYS A 430 -11.54 -16.92 -40.75
C LYS A 430 -12.01 -16.96 -39.29
N LEU A 431 -11.18 -16.49 -38.36
CA LEU A 431 -11.38 -16.61 -36.93
C LEU A 431 -11.33 -15.21 -36.27
N LYS A 432 -12.35 -14.87 -35.47
CA LYS A 432 -12.59 -13.50 -34.93
C LYS A 432 -11.99 -13.31 -33.53
N GLY A 433 -10.69 -13.47 -33.34
CA GLY A 433 -10.03 -13.25 -32.04
C GLY A 433 -8.89 -12.25 -32.05
N LYS A 434 -8.46 -11.85 -30.85
CA LYS A 434 -7.32 -10.96 -30.61
C LYS A 434 -6.01 -11.74 -30.84
N LYS A 435 -5.01 -11.10 -31.44
CA LYS A 435 -3.71 -11.71 -31.78
C LYS A 435 -2.71 -11.46 -30.64
N TYR A 436 -2.23 -12.53 -29.98
CA TYR A 436 -1.18 -12.47 -28.97
C TYR A 436 -0.14 -13.59 -29.21
N GLU A 437 1.14 -13.32 -28.94
CA GLU A 437 2.24 -14.28 -29.20
C GLU A 437 2.43 -15.27 -28.04
N ILE A 438 2.39 -14.77 -26.81
CA ILE A 438 2.44 -15.57 -25.58
C ILE A 438 1.00 -15.88 -25.16
N TYR A 439 0.71 -17.14 -24.88
CA TYR A 439 -0.55 -17.49 -24.23
C TYR A 439 -0.42 -17.13 -22.74
N ASP A 440 -1.21 -16.18 -22.27
CA ASP A 440 -1.21 -15.75 -20.87
C ASP A 440 -2.62 -15.91 -20.28
N PHE A 441 -2.80 -16.95 -19.47
CA PHE A 441 -4.03 -17.16 -18.70
C PHE A 441 -3.86 -16.51 -17.33
N THR A 442 -3.89 -15.19 -17.29
CA THR A 442 -4.10 -14.43 -16.05
C THR A 442 -5.61 -14.28 -15.84
N PRO A 443 -6.25 -15.00 -14.89
CA PRO A 443 -7.54 -14.61 -14.36
C PRO A 443 -7.54 -13.11 -14.07
N GLU A 444 -8.53 -12.41 -14.58
CA GLU A 444 -8.66 -10.97 -14.37
C GLU A 444 -8.63 -10.69 -12.86
N GLU A 445 -7.96 -9.63 -12.41
CA GLU A 445 -7.93 -9.18 -11.00
C GLU A 445 -9.33 -9.26 -10.36
N LYS A 446 -10.36 -8.95 -11.17
CA LYS A 446 -11.80 -9.04 -10.85
C LYS A 446 -12.24 -10.41 -10.33
N GLU A 447 -11.80 -11.52 -10.90
CA GLU A 447 -12.18 -12.87 -10.46
C GLU A 447 -11.62 -13.22 -9.08
N VAL A 448 -10.42 -12.72 -8.76
CA VAL A 448 -9.80 -12.90 -7.45
C VAL A 448 -10.57 -12.11 -6.38
N TYR A 449 -10.94 -10.85 -6.66
CA TYR A 449 -11.81 -10.08 -5.77
C TYR A 449 -13.18 -10.73 -5.59
N ILE A 450 -13.78 -11.26 -6.66
CA ILE A 450 -15.05 -11.98 -6.56
C ILE A 450 -14.92 -13.20 -5.64
N LYS A 451 -13.82 -13.97 -5.70
CA LYS A 451 -13.57 -15.07 -4.75
C LYS A 451 -13.44 -14.57 -3.31
N ILE A 452 -12.77 -13.44 -3.09
CA ILE A 452 -12.62 -12.82 -1.75
C ILE A 452 -13.96 -12.36 -1.18
N PHE A 453 -14.80 -11.71 -1.98
CA PHE A 453 -16.08 -11.17 -1.52
C PHE A 453 -17.21 -12.21 -1.47
N LYS A 454 -17.10 -13.34 -2.18
CA LYS A 454 -18.11 -14.42 -2.14
C LYS A 454 -18.12 -15.20 -0.82
N PHE A 455 -17.05 -15.15 -0.02
CA PHE A 455 -16.90 -15.91 1.22
C PHE A 455 -17.19 -15.08 2.48
N PHE A 456 -18.21 -14.21 2.51
CA PHE A 456 -18.61 -13.57 3.77
C PHE A 456 -19.18 -14.63 4.72
N ASP A 457 -18.41 -15.01 5.75
CA ASP A 457 -18.79 -16.06 6.68
C ASP A 457 -19.63 -15.48 7.82
N ILE A 458 -20.94 -15.46 7.62
CA ILE A 458 -21.94 -14.97 8.59
C ILE A 458 -21.95 -15.83 9.87
N LEU A 459 -21.42 -17.06 9.81
CA LEU A 459 -21.39 -17.98 10.95
C LEU A 459 -20.14 -17.81 11.83
N ASN A 460 -19.26 -16.86 11.51
CA ASN A 460 -18.10 -16.57 12.35
C ASN A 460 -18.54 -16.15 13.77
N PHE A 461 -18.02 -16.85 14.78
CA PHE A 461 -18.28 -16.57 16.19
C PHE A 461 -18.06 -15.09 16.55
N HIS A 462 -17.00 -14.45 16.03
CA HIS A 462 -16.74 -13.04 16.30
C HIS A 462 -17.82 -12.11 15.73
N PHE A 463 -18.35 -12.43 14.54
CA PHE A 463 -19.47 -11.71 13.95
C PHE A 463 -20.73 -11.90 14.78
N LEU A 464 -21.11 -13.14 15.09
CA LEU A 464 -22.31 -13.46 15.85
C LEU A 464 -22.28 -12.88 17.27
N PHE A 465 -21.14 -12.96 17.96
CA PHE A 465 -21.00 -12.45 19.32
C PHE A 465 -21.11 -10.93 19.39
N SER A 466 -20.38 -10.20 18.54
CA SER A 466 -20.38 -8.74 18.54
C SER A 466 -21.70 -8.15 18.02
N THR A 467 -22.27 -8.70 16.95
CA THR A 467 -23.61 -8.31 16.47
C THR A 467 -24.70 -8.65 17.48
N GLY A 468 -24.63 -9.81 18.12
CA GLY A 468 -25.54 -10.22 19.20
C GLY A 468 -25.52 -9.25 20.38
N ILE A 469 -24.33 -8.87 20.87
CA ILE A 469 -24.19 -7.83 21.91
C ILE A 469 -24.77 -6.50 21.41
N GLY A 470 -24.47 -6.10 20.18
CA GLY A 470 -24.98 -4.86 19.59
C GLY A 470 -26.51 -4.80 19.58
N ILE A 471 -27.15 -5.87 19.10
CA ILE A 471 -28.62 -6.02 19.07
C ILE A 471 -29.20 -6.01 20.48
N LEU A 472 -28.61 -6.78 21.41
CA LEU A 472 -29.05 -6.81 22.81
C LEU A 472 -28.98 -5.43 23.48
N LEU A 473 -27.93 -4.64 23.22
CA LEU A 473 -27.80 -3.28 23.74
C LEU A 473 -28.86 -2.33 23.15
N ILE A 474 -29.17 -2.47 21.87
CA ILE A 474 -30.23 -1.68 21.22
C ILE A 474 -31.59 -2.05 21.81
N LEU A 475 -31.91 -3.35 21.91
CA LEU A 475 -33.15 -3.83 22.53
C LEU A 475 -33.25 -3.38 24.00
N PHE A 476 -32.19 -3.56 24.79
CA PHE A 476 -32.12 -3.09 26.17
C PHE A 476 -32.39 -1.59 26.25
N SER A 477 -31.88 -0.79 25.30
CA SER A 477 -32.11 0.66 25.24
C SER A 477 -33.53 1.04 24.81
N ILE A 478 -34.24 0.16 24.09
CA ILE A 478 -35.65 0.36 23.70
C ILE A 478 -36.57 0.01 24.88
N PHE A 479 -36.32 -1.10 25.56
CA PHE A 479 -37.17 -1.59 26.66
C PHE A 479 -36.92 -0.90 28.00
N PHE A 480 -35.67 -0.56 28.35
CA PHE A 480 -35.35 0.16 29.58
C PHE A 480 -35.37 1.69 29.34
N LYS A 481 -36.58 2.26 29.45
CA LYS A 481 -36.82 3.71 29.35
C LYS A 481 -36.34 4.52 30.57
N LYS A 482 -36.19 3.90 31.75
CA LYS A 482 -35.72 4.59 32.96
C LYS A 482 -34.25 4.96 32.80
N GLU A 483 -33.98 6.25 32.63
CA GLU A 483 -32.64 6.79 32.72
C GLU A 483 -32.29 7.04 34.19
N PHE A 484 -31.09 6.64 34.60
CA PHE A 484 -30.49 7.07 35.87
C PHE A 484 -30.17 8.57 35.76
N THR A 485 -31.18 9.40 35.97
CA THR A 485 -31.02 10.86 36.01
C THR A 485 -30.66 11.24 37.44
N TYR A 486 -29.49 11.86 37.61
CA TYR A 486 -29.08 12.43 38.88
C TYR A 486 -28.96 13.94 38.69
N GLN A 487 -29.41 14.70 39.69
CA GLN A 487 -29.21 16.14 39.70
C GLN A 487 -27.75 16.44 39.99
N VAL A 488 -27.24 17.53 39.42
CA VAL A 488 -25.85 17.94 39.55
C VAL A 488 -25.79 19.21 40.40
N CYS A 489 -24.96 19.24 41.43
CA CYS A 489 -24.81 20.40 42.30
C CYS A 489 -24.36 21.65 41.50
N SER A 490 -25.05 22.78 41.66
CA SER A 490 -24.72 24.02 40.96
C SER A 490 -23.31 24.55 41.27
N VAL A 491 -22.84 24.37 42.52
CA VAL A 491 -21.55 24.89 43.01
C VAL A 491 -20.36 23.99 42.67
N CYS A 492 -20.41 22.73 43.09
CA CYS A 492 -19.27 21.80 42.92
C CYS A 492 -19.43 20.83 41.75
N LYS A 493 -20.59 20.81 41.07
CA LYS A 493 -20.91 19.93 39.93
C LYS A 493 -20.77 18.43 40.21
N SER A 494 -20.81 18.02 41.47
CA SER A 494 -20.95 16.61 41.83
C SER A 494 -22.41 16.16 41.79
N PRO A 495 -22.72 14.87 41.60
CA PRO A 495 -24.05 14.31 41.83
C PRO A 495 -24.62 14.72 43.18
N ALA A 496 -25.86 15.21 43.17
CA ALA A 496 -26.70 15.53 44.32
C ALA A 496 -27.78 14.44 44.43
N LEU A 497 -27.51 13.42 45.25
CA LEU A 497 -28.42 12.29 45.47
C LEU A 497 -29.57 12.66 46.41
N LEU A 498 -29.26 13.51 47.40
CA LEU A 498 -30.23 14.24 48.23
C LEU A 498 -30.02 15.73 47.90
N PRO A 499 -30.76 16.27 46.91
CA PRO A 499 -30.64 17.66 46.52
C PRO A 499 -31.22 18.57 47.60
N GLU A 500 -30.41 19.50 48.10
CA GLU A 500 -30.86 20.54 49.02
C GLU A 500 -30.99 21.86 48.25
N LYS A 501 -32.09 22.58 48.49
CA LYS A 501 -32.31 23.90 47.87
C LYS A 501 -31.68 24.97 48.76
N LEU A 502 -30.78 25.74 48.18
CA LEU A 502 -30.10 26.84 48.87
C LEU A 502 -30.76 28.20 48.59
N ASP A 503 -31.32 28.36 47.38
CA ASP A 503 -32.22 29.43 46.91
C ASP A 503 -33.23 28.78 45.92
N GLU A 504 -34.26 29.51 45.43
CA GLU A 504 -35.30 28.99 44.51
C GLU A 504 -34.73 28.23 43.28
N ASP A 505 -33.58 28.68 42.76
CA ASP A 505 -32.95 28.13 41.54
C ASP A 505 -31.74 27.21 41.78
N ASN A 506 -31.21 27.15 43.01
CA ASN A 506 -29.91 26.53 43.27
C ASN A 506 -30.01 25.21 44.02
N ILE A 507 -29.83 24.12 43.27
CA ILE A 507 -29.71 22.77 43.82
C ILE A 507 -28.26 22.52 44.23
N VAL A 508 -28.06 22.24 45.51
CA VAL A 508 -26.75 22.06 46.13
C VAL A 508 -26.70 20.67 46.76
N CYS A 509 -25.52 20.03 46.73
CA CYS A 509 -25.36 18.76 47.42
C CYS A 509 -25.10 18.98 48.92
N GLU A 510 -25.50 18.04 49.76
CA GLU A 510 -25.30 18.02 51.23
C GLU A 510 -23.95 18.63 51.70
N LYS A 511 -22.81 18.09 51.26
CA LYS A 511 -21.47 18.63 51.62
C LYS A 511 -21.23 20.11 51.29
N CYS A 512 -21.85 20.61 50.22
CA CYS A 512 -21.76 22.02 49.85
C CYS A 512 -22.78 22.83 50.63
N PHE A 513 -23.97 22.27 50.86
CA PHE A 513 -24.98 22.89 51.69
C PHE A 513 -24.46 23.09 53.11
N GLU A 514 -23.95 22.06 53.78
CA GLU A 514 -23.30 22.15 55.10
C GLU A 514 -22.29 23.29 55.15
N LYS A 515 -21.38 23.39 54.17
CA LYS A 515 -20.33 24.43 54.17
C LYS A 515 -20.85 25.84 53.92
N ILE A 516 -21.98 25.98 53.23
CA ILE A 516 -22.53 27.27 52.82
C ILE A 516 -23.58 27.76 53.84
N SER A 517 -24.35 26.86 54.44
CA SER A 517 -25.43 27.16 55.38
C SER A 517 -24.94 27.82 56.67
N PHE A 518 -23.72 27.50 57.13
CA PHE A 518 -23.09 28.16 58.29
C PHE A 518 -22.77 29.64 58.10
N SER A 519 -22.77 30.15 56.85
CA SER A 519 -22.47 31.56 56.59
C SER A 519 -23.76 32.39 56.57
N GLN A 520 -23.95 33.36 57.48
CA GLN A 520 -25.14 34.23 57.45
C GLN A 520 -25.04 35.38 56.42
N SER A 521 -23.83 35.79 56.02
CA SER A 521 -23.62 36.88 55.05
C SER A 521 -23.60 36.40 53.59
N LYS A 522 -24.31 37.13 52.71
CA LYS A 522 -24.39 36.87 51.26
C LYS A 522 -23.02 36.96 50.57
N SER A 523 -22.14 37.85 51.02
CA SER A 523 -20.79 38.01 50.44
C SER A 523 -19.87 36.86 50.81
N LEU A 524 -19.95 36.39 52.07
CA LEU A 524 -19.23 35.21 52.57
C LEU A 524 -19.70 33.94 51.85
N ARG A 525 -21.02 33.73 51.70
CA ARG A 525 -21.57 32.60 50.91
C ARG A 525 -21.01 32.57 49.49
N LYS A 526 -21.03 33.71 48.77
CA LYS A 526 -20.46 33.80 47.41
C LYS A 526 -18.96 33.47 47.37
N ARG A 527 -18.18 33.91 48.36
CA ARG A 527 -16.73 33.62 48.45
C ARG A 527 -16.48 32.13 48.72
N VAL A 528 -17.24 31.51 49.61
CA VAL A 528 -17.18 30.06 49.89
C VAL A 528 -17.57 29.26 48.65
N MET A 529 -18.66 29.62 47.98
CA MET A 529 -19.09 29.00 46.72
C MET A 529 -18.00 29.07 45.64
N ARG A 530 -17.37 30.23 45.44
CA ARG A 530 -16.24 30.39 44.50
C ARG A 530 -15.05 29.50 44.87
N THR A 531 -14.72 29.40 46.15
CA THR A 531 -13.60 28.57 46.61
C THR A 531 -13.88 27.08 46.38
N ILE A 532 -15.11 26.63 46.66
CA ILE A 532 -15.54 25.25 46.41
C ILE A 532 -15.55 24.95 44.91
N SER A 533 -16.06 25.88 44.08
CA SER A 533 -16.13 25.70 42.64
C SER A 533 -14.73 25.63 42.01
N LEU A 534 -13.78 26.48 42.45
CA LEU A 534 -12.38 26.45 42.02
C LEU A 534 -11.70 25.11 42.38
N LYS A 535 -11.82 24.65 43.63
CA LYS A 535 -11.27 23.35 44.05
C LYS A 535 -11.87 22.19 43.27
N SER A 536 -13.18 22.23 42.99
CA SER A 536 -13.84 21.23 42.15
C SER A 536 -13.35 21.26 40.70
N LYS A 537 -13.18 22.44 40.10
CA LYS A 537 -12.65 22.59 38.74
C LYS A 537 -11.25 21.98 38.62
N ILE A 538 -10.36 22.24 39.58
CA ILE A 538 -9.00 21.67 39.59
C ILE A 538 -9.05 20.14 39.68
N ARG A 539 -9.85 19.57 40.59
CA ARG A 539 -9.97 18.11 40.72
C ARG A 539 -10.51 17.45 39.45
N ARG A 540 -11.52 18.05 38.82
CA ARG A 540 -12.06 17.57 37.53
C ARG A 540 -11.03 17.67 36.42
N LYS A 541 -10.26 18.77 36.35
CA LYS A 541 -9.16 18.93 35.38
C LYS A 541 -8.12 17.81 35.53
N MET A 542 -7.71 17.50 36.76
CA MET A 542 -6.77 16.40 37.02
C MET A 542 -7.36 15.04 36.65
N ALA A 543 -8.60 14.75 37.05
CA ALA A 543 -9.27 13.51 36.67
C ALA A 543 -9.37 13.36 35.14
N TYR A 544 -9.69 14.45 34.43
CA TYR A 544 -9.75 14.46 32.97
C TYR A 544 -8.38 14.22 32.32
N ILE A 545 -7.32 14.82 32.84
CA ILE A 545 -5.95 14.55 32.38
C ILE A 545 -5.62 13.08 32.57
N ILE A 546 -5.89 12.50 33.74
CA ILE A 546 -5.62 11.08 34.02
C ILE A 546 -6.40 10.16 33.07
N LEU A 547 -7.69 10.42 32.85
CA LEU A 547 -8.53 9.63 31.94
C LEU A 547 -8.02 9.71 30.48
N ASN A 548 -7.60 10.88 30.01
CA ASN A 548 -7.03 11.04 28.67
C ASN A 548 -5.61 10.48 28.55
N LEU A 549 -4.82 10.44 29.63
CA LEU A 549 -3.52 9.75 29.60
C LEU A 549 -3.70 8.23 29.45
N PHE A 550 -4.72 7.66 30.10
CA PHE A 550 -5.03 6.24 29.98
C PHE A 550 -5.65 5.88 28.62
N LEU A 551 -6.62 6.68 28.16
CA LEU A 551 -7.24 6.53 26.85
C LEU A 551 -7.45 7.91 26.20
N PRO A 552 -6.53 8.33 25.31
CA PRO A 552 -6.60 9.64 24.68
C PRO A 552 -7.92 9.90 23.97
N GLY A 553 -8.47 11.11 24.15
CA GLY A 553 -9.73 11.50 23.53
C GLY A 553 -10.99 11.09 24.32
N SER A 554 -10.87 10.25 25.36
CA SER A 554 -12.02 9.76 26.12
C SER A 554 -12.85 10.86 26.77
N VAL A 555 -12.21 11.86 27.37
CA VAL A 555 -12.90 12.99 28.00
C VAL A 555 -13.53 13.91 26.95
N HIS A 556 -12.88 14.10 25.81
CA HIS A 556 -13.36 14.98 24.74
C HIS A 556 -14.67 14.46 24.15
N ILE A 557 -14.75 13.15 23.86
CA ILE A 557 -15.97 12.50 23.36
C ILE A 557 -17.14 12.70 24.33
N ASN A 558 -16.87 12.55 25.63
CA ASN A 558 -17.91 12.56 26.63
C ASN A 558 -18.37 13.97 27.07
N ASN A 559 -17.57 15.01 26.78
CA ASN A 559 -17.85 16.42 27.10
C ASN A 559 -18.18 17.27 25.85
N ARG A 560 -18.90 16.70 24.88
CA ARG A 560 -19.43 17.36 23.66
C ARG A 560 -18.38 17.77 22.60
N PHE A 561 -17.09 17.60 22.84
CA PHE A 561 -16.01 17.80 21.86
C PHE A 561 -15.72 16.51 21.08
N ILE A 562 -16.76 15.95 20.43
CA ILE A 562 -16.72 14.61 19.83
C ILE A 562 -15.61 14.49 18.77
N PHE A 563 -15.50 15.46 17.84
CA PHE A 563 -14.50 15.42 16.78
C PHE A 563 -13.06 15.44 17.30
N ASN A 564 -12.75 16.28 18.29
CA ASN A 564 -11.42 16.32 18.90
C ASN A 564 -11.09 14.99 19.56
N GLY A 565 -12.07 14.39 20.25
CA GLY A 565 -11.90 13.08 20.85
C GLY A 565 -11.64 11.96 19.84
N ILE A 566 -12.41 11.94 18.74
CA ILE A 566 -12.22 11.00 17.63
C ILE A 566 -10.82 11.18 17.00
N PHE A 567 -10.38 12.41 16.79
CA PHE A 567 -9.06 12.72 16.24
C PHE A 567 -7.92 12.21 17.13
N TYR A 568 -8.01 12.43 18.45
CA TYR A 568 -7.00 11.91 19.38
C TYR A 568 -6.96 10.39 19.41
N ILE A 569 -8.11 9.72 19.42
CA ILE A 569 -8.19 8.25 19.33
C ILE A 569 -7.61 7.75 18.00
N PHE A 570 -7.83 8.47 16.91
CA PHE A 570 -7.32 8.08 15.58
C PHE A 570 -5.80 8.08 15.56
N ILE A 571 -5.16 9.16 16.02
CA ILE A 571 -3.70 9.24 16.12
C ILE A 571 -3.16 8.18 17.10
N TYR A 572 -3.82 8.00 18.24
CA TYR A 572 -3.45 6.96 19.19
C TYR A 572 -3.52 5.56 18.58
N ASN A 573 -4.54 5.28 17.77
CA ASN A 573 -4.66 4.00 17.07
C ASN A 573 -3.56 3.79 16.04
N ILE A 574 -3.10 4.84 15.35
CA ILE A 574 -1.93 4.76 14.47
C ILE A 574 -0.69 4.35 15.27
N PHE A 575 -0.44 4.95 16.44
CA PHE A 575 0.68 4.54 17.30
C PHE A 575 0.53 3.12 17.80
N LEU A 576 -0.66 2.74 18.25
CA LEU A 576 -0.96 1.41 18.74
C LEU A 576 -0.75 0.34 17.65
N MET A 577 -1.20 0.59 16.43
CA MET A 577 -0.99 -0.31 15.29
C MET A 577 0.49 -0.42 14.89
N ASN A 578 1.28 0.65 15.04
CA ASN A 578 2.74 0.58 14.85
C ASN A 578 3.43 -0.23 15.95
N LEU A 579 3.00 -0.11 17.21
CA LEU A 579 3.55 -0.87 18.34
C LEU A 579 3.17 -2.36 18.28
N LEU A 580 1.90 -2.63 17.98
CA LEU A 580 1.37 -4.00 17.85
C LEU A 580 1.62 -4.60 16.46
N GLY A 581 2.25 -3.86 15.54
CA GLY A 581 2.48 -4.29 14.15
C GLY A 581 3.20 -5.63 14.04
N ASN A 582 4.07 -5.95 15.00
CA ASN A 582 4.76 -7.26 15.09
C ASN A 582 3.79 -8.43 15.35
N PHE A 583 2.65 -8.20 15.99
CA PHE A 583 1.60 -9.22 16.17
C PHE A 583 0.69 -9.35 14.94
N TYR A 584 0.73 -8.38 14.02
CA TYR A 584 -0.13 -8.32 12.84
C TYR A 584 0.60 -8.65 11.52
N ASN A 585 1.95 -8.58 11.44
CA ASN A 585 2.71 -8.76 10.21
C ASN A 585 3.82 -9.83 10.26
N PHE A 586 3.96 -10.53 9.13
CA PHE A 586 4.88 -11.65 8.84
C PHE A 586 6.32 -11.25 8.41
N SER A 587 6.72 -9.97 8.45
CA SER A 587 8.09 -9.57 8.07
C SER A 587 8.77 -8.73 9.15
N ASN A 588 9.75 -9.35 9.82
CA ASN A 588 10.49 -8.80 10.95
C ASN A 588 11.49 -7.68 10.57
N THR A 589 11.74 -7.42 9.30
CA THR A 589 12.95 -6.68 8.88
C THR A 589 12.79 -5.16 8.79
N ALA A 590 11.59 -4.63 8.52
CA ALA A 590 11.38 -3.17 8.39
C ALA A 590 10.98 -2.47 9.71
N TYR A 591 10.39 -3.20 10.65
CA TYR A 591 9.77 -2.63 11.86
C TYR A 591 10.78 -2.20 12.94
N VAL A 592 11.93 -2.86 13.03
CA VAL A 592 12.93 -2.61 14.10
C VAL A 592 13.59 -1.23 13.95
N ASN A 593 13.74 -0.72 12.72
CA ASN A 593 14.42 0.56 12.48
C ASN A 593 13.55 1.81 12.76
N ILE A 594 12.22 1.69 12.75
CA ILE A 594 11.32 2.86 12.92
C ILE A 594 11.15 3.22 14.40
N HIS A 595 11.01 2.22 15.27
CA HIS A 595 10.84 2.40 16.73
C HIS A 595 12.08 2.97 17.41
N GLY A 596 13.27 2.82 16.82
CA GLY A 596 14.52 3.43 17.29
C GLY A 596 14.77 4.86 16.79
N SER A 597 13.91 5.41 15.93
CA SER A 597 14.13 6.75 15.37
C SER A 597 13.75 7.84 16.37
N LEU A 598 14.68 8.76 16.64
CA LEU A 598 14.45 9.96 17.48
C LEU A 598 13.20 10.73 17.05
N PHE A 599 12.90 10.75 15.75
CA PHE A 599 11.74 11.41 15.16
C PHE A 599 10.40 10.84 15.66
N PHE A 600 10.27 9.50 15.76
CA PHE A 600 9.06 8.86 16.26
C PHE A 600 8.80 9.18 17.73
N ILE A 601 9.86 9.15 18.55
CA ILE A 601 9.78 9.51 19.99
C ILE A 601 9.36 10.96 20.17
N LEU A 602 9.95 11.90 19.42
CA LEU A 602 9.57 13.32 19.45
C LEU A 602 8.11 13.53 19.06
N PHE A 603 7.61 12.77 18.07
CA PHE A 603 6.23 12.88 17.62
C PHE A 603 5.22 12.37 18.67
N ILE A 604 5.54 11.26 19.36
CA ILE A 604 4.74 10.78 20.51
C ILE A 604 4.75 11.81 21.65
N ALA A 605 5.91 12.39 21.98
CA ALA A 605 6.02 13.40 23.01
C ALA A 605 5.16 14.64 22.68
N LEU A 606 5.26 15.14 21.44
CA LEU A 606 4.46 16.26 20.96
C LEU A 606 2.95 15.96 21.05
N TYR A 607 2.54 14.76 20.67
CA TYR A 607 1.14 14.32 20.77
C TYR A 607 0.60 14.40 22.20
N TYR A 608 1.33 13.87 23.19
CA TYR A 608 0.89 13.91 24.58
C TYR A 608 0.91 15.32 25.18
N ILE A 609 1.86 16.18 24.78
CA ILE A 609 1.87 17.59 25.16
C ILE A 609 0.60 18.29 24.67
N LEU A 610 0.24 18.11 23.40
CA LEU A 610 -0.98 18.68 22.81
C LEU A 610 -2.24 18.15 23.49
N LEU A 611 -2.29 16.85 23.79
CA LEU A 611 -3.39 16.22 24.50
C LEU A 611 -3.59 16.80 25.90
N ILE A 612 -2.53 16.98 26.69
CA ILE A 612 -2.62 17.56 28.04
C ILE A 612 -3.12 19.01 27.95
N PHE A 613 -2.58 19.79 27.02
CA PHE A 613 -2.98 21.19 26.83
C PHE A 613 -4.46 21.30 26.42
N SER A 614 -4.91 20.51 25.45
CA SER A 614 -6.32 20.52 25.02
C SER A 614 -7.28 20.03 26.09
N THR A 615 -6.88 19.02 26.85
CA THR A 615 -7.69 18.50 27.96
C THR A 615 -7.89 19.56 29.03
N GLY A 616 -6.85 20.35 29.30
CA GLY A 616 -6.89 21.43 30.27
C GLY A 616 -7.92 22.51 29.96
N ARG A 617 -8.19 22.76 28.67
CA ARG A 617 -9.17 23.76 28.19
C ARG A 617 -10.63 23.26 28.22
N ILE A 618 -10.88 21.95 28.30
CA ILE A 618 -12.26 21.42 28.35
C ILE A 618 -13.04 21.97 29.54
N VAL A 619 -12.39 22.15 30.70
CA VAL A 619 -13.04 22.64 31.92
C VAL A 619 -13.41 24.14 31.83
N GLU A 620 -12.79 24.88 30.91
CA GLU A 620 -13.01 26.32 30.71
C GLU A 620 -14.15 26.59 29.72
N TYR A 621 -14.30 25.75 28.69
CA TYR A 621 -15.27 25.94 27.59
C TYR A 621 -16.40 24.90 27.54
N GLY A 622 -16.31 23.81 28.32
CA GLY A 622 -17.20 22.65 28.24
C GLY A 622 -18.30 22.59 29.30
N SER A 623 -18.58 23.68 30.04
CA SER A 623 -19.60 23.72 31.09
C SER A 623 -20.90 24.36 30.65
#